data_AF-A0A811UPS1-F1
#
_entry.id   AF-A0A811UPS1-F1
#
_cell.length_a   1.000
_cell.length_b   1.000
_cell.length_c   1.000
_cell.angle_alpha   90.00
_cell.angle_beta   90.00
_cell.angle_gamma   90.00
#
_symmetry.space_group_name_H-M   'P 1'
#
loop_
_entity.id
_entity.type
_entity.pdbx_description
1 polymer ?
#
loop_
_entity_poly.entity_id
_entity_poly.type
_entity_poly.pdbx_seq_one_letter_code
_entity_poly.pdbx_strand_id
1 'polypeptide(L)'
;MNCKNNQMSKVKVRVRNVWFEPDLSTEGIYLCPMPQPPQVPAGGLWFADLKPYERLFYHQTLNSVRKSKRFLATPEIPCDSLDFQLQSRYDHSREIFPERVDTLLQKETCPCQPTDDETGDIMELTTFRVLKNVKTVQVSAGDKHKHPLKIGGIKEKISPHSVKLINSGVHNQLVNNGFSRQTGDGNFFRY
;
A
#
# COMPACT_ATOMS: atom_id res chain seq x y z
N MET A 1 38.85 7.87 -19.04
CA MET A 1 37.52 8.28 -18.57
C MET A 1 36.65 7.04 -18.46
N ASN A 2 36.39 6.55 -17.24
CA ASN A 2 35.51 5.40 -17.01
C ASN A 2 34.17 5.91 -16.47
N CYS A 3 33.14 5.92 -17.33
CA CYS A 3 31.76 6.14 -16.92
C CYS A 3 31.31 4.93 -16.09
N LYS A 4 31.16 5.10 -14.78
CA LYS A 4 30.56 4.09 -13.92
C LYS A 4 29.09 3.94 -14.31
N ASN A 5 28.69 2.75 -14.77
CA ASN A 5 27.30 2.41 -15.00
C ASN A 5 26.53 2.54 -13.68
N ASN A 6 25.71 3.57 -13.54
CA ASN A 6 24.76 3.70 -12.44
C ASN A 6 23.70 2.61 -12.62
N GLN A 7 23.90 1.44 -12.01
CA GLN A 7 22.84 0.45 -11.89
C GLN A 7 21.78 1.02 -10.96
N MET A 8 20.62 1.37 -11.52
CA MET A 8 19.46 1.77 -10.73
C MET A 8 19.14 0.66 -9.72
N SER A 9 18.93 1.04 -8.46
CA SER A 9 18.55 0.09 -7.41
C SER A 9 17.26 -0.62 -7.84
N LYS A 10 17.18 -1.94 -7.62
CA LYS A 10 15.96 -2.71 -7.88
C LYS A 10 15.14 -2.77 -6.60
N VAL A 11 13.85 -2.50 -6.70
CA VAL A 11 12.90 -2.59 -5.60
C VAL A 11 11.99 -3.79 -5.82
N LYS A 12 11.80 -4.58 -4.75
CA LYS A 12 10.84 -5.67 -4.73
C LYS A 12 9.44 -5.11 -4.56
N VAL A 13 8.54 -5.39 -5.51
CA VAL A 13 7.14 -4.99 -5.43
C VAL A 13 6.25 -6.23 -5.53
N ARG A 14 5.25 -6.31 -4.65
CA ARG A 14 4.23 -7.35 -4.66
C ARG A 14 3.13 -7.00 -5.67
N VAL A 15 2.95 -7.81 -6.70
CA VAL A 15 1.97 -7.60 -7.78
C VAL A 15 1.03 -8.79 -7.87
N ARG A 16 -0.26 -8.55 -8.12
CA ARG A 16 -1.24 -9.62 -8.34
C ARG A 16 -0.75 -10.58 -9.41
N ASN A 17 -0.78 -11.87 -9.10
CA ASN A 17 -0.47 -12.90 -10.08
C ASN A 17 -1.70 -13.14 -10.97
N VAL A 18 -1.53 -12.89 -12.26
CA VAL A 18 -2.57 -13.09 -13.30
C VAL A 18 -2.37 -14.43 -14.01
N TRP A 19 -1.29 -15.15 -13.70
CA TRP A 19 -0.98 -16.44 -14.27
C TRP A 19 -1.94 -17.53 -13.77
N PHE A 20 -2.10 -18.60 -14.53
CA PHE A 20 -2.97 -19.73 -14.18
C PHE A 20 -2.46 -20.51 -12.96
N GLU A 21 -1.15 -20.51 -12.76
CA GLU A 21 -0.46 -21.16 -11.65
C GLU A 21 -0.08 -20.12 -10.58
N PRO A 22 -0.44 -20.36 -9.30
CA PRO A 22 0.00 -19.55 -8.17
C PRO A 22 1.53 -19.54 -7.99
N ASP A 23 2.07 -18.40 -7.57
CA ASP A 23 3.47 -18.31 -7.20
C ASP A 23 3.64 -18.71 -5.72
N LEU A 24 4.21 -19.90 -5.50
CA LEU A 24 4.47 -20.48 -4.19
C LEU A 24 5.97 -20.71 -3.95
N SER A 25 6.83 -20.00 -4.67
CA SER A 25 8.29 -20.20 -4.60
C SER A 25 8.88 -19.98 -3.20
N THR A 26 8.21 -19.20 -2.35
CA THR A 26 8.64 -18.95 -0.96
C THR A 26 8.16 -20.02 0.02
N GLU A 27 7.10 -20.76 -0.31
CA GLU A 27 6.51 -21.79 0.55
C GLU A 27 7.05 -23.19 0.29
N GLY A 28 7.68 -23.42 -0.88
CA GLY A 28 8.10 -24.75 -1.26
C GLY A 28 8.48 -24.87 -2.74
N ILE A 29 8.49 -26.11 -3.22
CA ILE A 29 8.98 -26.47 -4.56
C ILE A 29 7.90 -27.28 -5.30
N TYR A 30 7.70 -26.97 -6.58
CA TYR A 30 6.89 -27.79 -7.48
C TYR A 30 7.70 -29.00 -7.96
N LEU A 31 7.28 -30.19 -7.57
CA LEU A 31 7.87 -31.46 -8.01
C LEU A 31 7.56 -31.75 -9.48
N CYS A 32 6.36 -31.36 -9.93
CA CYS A 32 5.99 -31.44 -11.33
C CYS A 32 5.11 -30.25 -11.74
N PRO A 33 5.22 -29.81 -13.01
CA PRO A 33 4.51 -28.62 -13.47
C PRO A 33 3.00 -28.85 -13.47
N MET A 34 2.22 -27.79 -13.22
CA MET A 34 0.77 -27.82 -13.35
C MET A 34 0.33 -27.94 -14.83
N PRO A 35 -0.90 -28.46 -15.09
CA PRO A 35 -1.43 -28.48 -16.44
C PRO A 35 -1.48 -27.07 -17.03
N GLN A 36 -0.89 -26.89 -18.20
CA GLN A 36 -0.77 -25.59 -18.85
C GLN A 36 -1.95 -25.35 -19.81
N PRO A 37 -2.51 -24.13 -19.84
CA PRO A 37 -3.50 -23.76 -20.84
C PRO A 37 -2.85 -23.70 -22.24
N PRO A 38 -3.66 -23.77 -23.32
CA PRO A 38 -3.19 -23.58 -24.68
C PRO A 38 -2.50 -22.22 -24.86
N GLN A 39 -1.55 -22.15 -25.79
CA GLN A 39 -0.81 -20.91 -26.06
C GLN A 39 -1.73 -19.86 -26.68
N VAL A 40 -1.69 -18.65 -26.11
CA VAL A 40 -2.48 -17.49 -26.56
C VAL A 40 -1.57 -16.57 -27.39
N PRO A 41 -2.09 -15.89 -28.43
CA PRO A 41 -1.35 -14.87 -29.16
C PRO A 41 -0.75 -13.80 -28.25
N ALA A 42 0.37 -13.21 -28.70
CA ALA A 42 1.16 -12.26 -27.92
C ALA A 42 0.30 -11.10 -27.39
N GLY A 43 0.32 -10.89 -26.06
CA GLY A 43 -0.42 -9.83 -25.39
C GLY A 43 -1.81 -10.21 -24.87
N GLY A 44 -2.31 -11.41 -25.21
CA GLY A 44 -3.57 -11.92 -24.67
C GLY A 44 -3.46 -12.47 -23.25
N LEU A 45 -4.57 -12.48 -22.51
CA LEU A 45 -4.68 -13.19 -21.24
C LEU A 45 -4.84 -14.70 -21.51
N TRP A 46 -4.20 -15.53 -20.70
CA TRP A 46 -4.21 -17.00 -20.88
C TRP A 46 -5.62 -17.62 -20.90
N PHE A 47 -6.61 -16.93 -20.33
CA PHE A 47 -8.00 -17.42 -20.20
C PHE A 47 -8.98 -16.84 -21.21
N ALA A 48 -8.54 -15.96 -22.12
CA ALA A 48 -9.44 -15.19 -23.00
C ALA A 48 -10.31 -16.10 -23.88
N ASP A 49 -9.70 -17.06 -24.57
CA ASP A 49 -10.37 -17.92 -25.56
C ASP A 49 -10.85 -19.26 -24.99
N LEU A 50 -10.69 -19.47 -23.68
CA LEU A 50 -11.06 -20.71 -23.01
C LEU A 50 -12.55 -20.73 -22.66
N LYS A 51 -13.17 -21.91 -22.76
CA LYS A 51 -14.52 -22.13 -22.23
C LYS A 51 -14.50 -22.09 -20.70
N PRO A 52 -15.62 -21.75 -20.02
CA PRO A 52 -15.64 -21.61 -18.57
C PRO A 52 -15.11 -22.82 -17.78
N TYR A 53 -15.41 -24.05 -18.23
CA TYR A 53 -14.93 -25.27 -17.57
C TYR A 53 -13.42 -25.48 -17.75
N GLU A 54 -12.85 -25.06 -18.88
CA GLU A 54 -11.41 -25.13 -19.14
C GLU A 54 -10.67 -24.12 -18.28
N ARG A 55 -11.21 -22.91 -18.12
CA ARG A 55 -10.67 -21.90 -17.20
C ARG A 55 -10.62 -22.43 -15.77
N LEU A 56 -11.69 -23.07 -15.33
CA LEU A 56 -11.76 -23.65 -13.99
C LEU A 56 -10.72 -24.77 -13.81
N PHE A 57 -10.51 -25.59 -14.84
CA PHE A 57 -9.52 -26.67 -14.82
C PHE A 57 -8.07 -26.16 -14.76
N TYR A 58 -7.73 -25.14 -15.56
CA TYR A 58 -6.37 -24.61 -15.62
C TYR A 58 -6.05 -23.63 -14.48
N HIS A 59 -7.03 -22.89 -13.97
CA HIS A 59 -6.81 -21.91 -12.91
C HIS A 59 -6.71 -22.58 -11.53
N GLN A 60 -5.48 -22.82 -11.08
CA GLN A 60 -5.25 -23.39 -9.76
C GLN A 60 -5.34 -22.31 -8.67
N THR A 61 -5.97 -22.65 -7.55
CA THR A 61 -5.96 -21.80 -6.35
C THR A 61 -4.78 -22.19 -5.45
N LEU A 62 -4.35 -21.27 -4.57
CA LEU A 62 -3.31 -21.57 -3.57
C LEU A 62 -3.62 -22.85 -2.78
N ASN A 63 -4.88 -23.03 -2.39
CA ASN A 63 -5.31 -24.21 -1.63
C ASN A 63 -5.27 -25.50 -2.47
N SER A 64 -5.67 -25.42 -3.75
CA SER A 64 -5.60 -26.55 -4.67
C SER A 64 -4.15 -27.04 -4.83
N VAL A 65 -3.23 -26.10 -5.04
CA VAL A 65 -1.80 -26.41 -5.18
C VAL A 65 -1.23 -27.03 -3.90
N ARG A 66 -1.46 -26.42 -2.73
CA ARG A 66 -0.95 -26.92 -1.44
C ARG A 66 -1.40 -28.34 -1.11
N LYS A 67 -2.60 -28.72 -1.55
CA LYS A 67 -3.14 -30.08 -1.35
C LYS A 67 -2.72 -31.06 -2.45
N SER A 68 -2.12 -30.56 -3.53
CA SER A 68 -1.70 -31.40 -4.64
C SER A 68 -0.43 -32.18 -4.28
N LYS A 69 -0.30 -33.40 -4.78
CA LYS A 69 0.94 -34.19 -4.70
C LYS A 69 2.09 -33.59 -5.53
N ARG A 70 1.81 -32.54 -6.31
CA ARG A 70 2.77 -31.85 -7.18
C ARG A 70 3.60 -30.81 -6.42
N PHE A 71 3.17 -30.43 -5.21
CA PHE A 71 3.81 -29.40 -4.41
C PHE A 71 4.45 -30.02 -3.16
N LEU A 72 5.72 -29.70 -2.92
CA LEU A 72 6.44 -30.05 -1.71
C LEU A 72 6.61 -28.79 -0.86
N ALA A 73 5.97 -28.78 0.30
CA ALA A 73 6.02 -27.72 1.29
C ALA A 73 7.38 -27.65 2.03
N THR A 74 7.82 -26.44 2.38
CA THR A 74 8.93 -26.20 3.32
C THR A 74 8.56 -26.71 4.72
N PRO A 75 9.52 -27.23 5.51
CA PRO A 75 9.27 -27.68 6.90
C PRO A 75 8.79 -26.58 7.86
N GLU A 76 8.86 -25.31 7.46
CA GLU A 76 8.34 -24.18 8.22
C GLU A 76 6.80 -24.13 8.23
N ILE A 77 6.12 -24.87 7.36
CA ILE A 77 4.65 -24.91 7.35
C ILE A 77 4.17 -25.75 8.54
N PRO A 78 3.28 -25.21 9.40
CA PRO A 78 2.80 -25.91 10.59
C PRO A 78 2.01 -27.16 10.18
N CYS A 79 2.33 -28.29 10.80
CA CYS A 79 1.73 -29.58 10.48
C CYS A 79 0.58 -29.91 11.44
N ASP A 80 0.65 -29.44 12.68
CA ASP A 80 -0.38 -29.68 13.69
C ASP A 80 -0.82 -28.39 14.42
N SER A 81 -1.70 -28.56 15.41
CA SER A 81 -2.22 -27.46 16.22
C SER A 81 -1.18 -26.85 17.15
N LEU A 82 -0.18 -27.63 17.58
CA LEU A 82 0.87 -27.15 18.48
C LEU A 82 1.86 -26.28 17.70
N ASP A 83 2.32 -26.73 16.54
CA ASP A 83 3.13 -25.95 15.60
C ASP A 83 2.47 -24.60 15.31
N PHE A 84 1.17 -24.62 15.05
CA PHE A 84 0.40 -23.40 14.79
C PHE A 84 0.41 -22.43 15.99
N GLN A 85 0.32 -22.94 17.22
CA GLN A 85 0.40 -22.11 18.43
C GLN A 85 1.82 -21.59 18.68
N LEU A 86 2.85 -22.42 18.44
CA LEU A 86 4.26 -22.04 18.57
C LEU A 86 4.69 -20.98 17.54
N GLN A 87 4.02 -20.93 16.39
CA GLN A 87 4.25 -19.93 15.33
C GLN A 87 3.46 -18.63 15.51
N SER A 88 2.61 -18.55 16.54
CA SER A 88 1.85 -17.35 16.84
C SER A 88 2.76 -16.15 17.16
N ARG A 89 2.17 -14.95 17.19
CA ARG A 89 2.88 -13.73 17.57
C ARG A 89 3.20 -13.66 19.05
N TYR A 90 2.50 -14.44 19.87
CA TYR A 90 2.63 -14.41 21.31
C TYR A 90 4.08 -14.66 21.76
N ASP A 91 4.61 -13.72 22.55
CA ASP A 91 5.91 -13.82 23.19
C ASP A 91 5.75 -13.54 24.69
N HIS A 92 5.84 -14.59 25.49
CA HIS A 92 5.71 -14.52 26.94
C HIS A 92 6.77 -13.63 27.61
N SER A 93 7.92 -13.40 26.95
CA SER A 93 9.00 -12.59 27.51
C SER A 93 8.76 -11.09 27.32
N ARG A 94 7.89 -10.70 26.40
CA ARG A 94 7.61 -9.29 26.06
C ARG A 94 6.33 -8.76 26.69
N GLU A 95 5.33 -9.61 26.91
CA GLU A 95 3.98 -9.21 27.32
C GLU A 95 3.63 -9.71 28.72
N ILE A 96 3.21 -8.80 29.60
CA ILE A 96 2.77 -9.11 30.98
C ILE A 96 1.30 -9.57 30.98
N PHE A 97 0.48 -9.05 30.06
CA PHE A 97 -0.95 -9.33 29.96
C PHE A 97 -1.35 -9.61 28.50
N PRO A 98 -1.00 -10.78 27.95
CA PRO A 98 -1.38 -11.14 26.59
C PRO A 98 -2.89 -11.33 26.46
N GLU A 99 -3.44 -10.94 25.31
CA GLU A 99 -4.80 -11.28 24.97
C GLU A 99 -4.88 -12.71 24.44
N ARG A 100 -6.07 -13.32 24.55
CA ARG A 100 -6.30 -14.65 23.99
C ARG A 100 -6.06 -14.69 22.47
N VAL A 101 -6.24 -13.56 21.79
CA VAL A 101 -6.06 -13.43 20.34
C VAL A 101 -4.58 -13.59 19.96
N ASP A 102 -3.63 -13.21 20.81
CA ASP A 102 -2.19 -13.22 20.48
C ASP A 102 -1.64 -14.61 20.28
N THR A 103 -2.19 -15.59 20.99
CA THR A 103 -1.87 -17.03 20.82
C THR A 103 -2.40 -17.63 19.52
N LEU A 104 -3.34 -16.95 18.86
CA LEU A 104 -3.97 -17.38 17.61
C LEU A 104 -3.47 -16.58 16.41
N LEU A 105 -2.98 -15.37 16.63
CA LEU A 105 -2.52 -14.47 15.59
C LEU A 105 -1.17 -14.94 15.04
N GLN A 106 -1.10 -15.18 13.74
CA GLN A 106 0.12 -15.66 13.10
C GLN A 106 1.00 -14.49 12.64
N LYS A 107 2.32 -14.65 12.76
CA LYS A 107 3.29 -13.68 12.24
C LYS A 107 3.10 -13.42 10.75
N GLU A 108 2.68 -14.41 9.97
CA GLU A 108 2.40 -14.23 8.53
C GLU A 108 1.20 -13.32 8.20
N THR A 109 0.23 -13.20 9.11
CA THR A 109 -1.01 -12.45 8.84
C THR A 109 -0.83 -10.98 9.17
N CYS A 110 0.15 -10.66 10.02
CA CYS A 110 0.51 -9.30 10.41
C CYS A 110 1.90 -8.96 9.87
N PRO A 111 1.99 -8.42 8.65
CA PRO A 111 3.28 -8.16 8.00
C PRO A 111 4.04 -6.99 8.63
N CYS A 112 3.47 -6.29 9.61
CA CYS A 112 4.05 -5.12 10.23
C CYS A 112 4.24 -5.39 11.73
N GLN A 113 5.47 -5.30 12.20
CA GLN A 113 5.78 -5.31 13.63
C GLN A 113 6.59 -4.05 13.96
N PRO A 114 6.29 -3.37 15.08
CA PRO A 114 7.14 -2.28 15.55
C PRO A 114 8.54 -2.82 15.78
N THR A 115 9.55 -2.11 15.28
CA THR A 115 10.93 -2.40 15.67
C THR A 115 11.11 -2.08 17.15
N ASP A 116 12.02 -2.82 17.80
CA ASP A 116 12.39 -2.58 19.21
C ASP A 116 13.19 -1.26 19.36
N ASP A 117 13.40 -0.51 18.26
CA ASP A 117 14.10 0.77 18.24
C ASP A 117 13.16 1.91 18.65
N GLU A 118 13.64 2.82 19.49
CA GLU A 118 12.89 4.00 19.99
C GLU A 118 12.33 4.91 18.88
N THR A 119 12.80 4.74 17.64
CA THR A 119 12.36 5.45 16.44
C THR A 119 10.92 5.11 16.03
N GLY A 120 10.36 3.99 16.51
CA GLY A 120 8.98 3.58 16.18
C GLY A 120 8.78 3.21 14.72
N ASP A 121 9.84 2.79 14.03
CA ASP A 121 9.78 2.40 12.63
C ASP A 121 9.01 1.07 12.47
N ILE A 122 8.21 0.99 11.42
CA ILE A 122 7.43 -0.21 11.10
C ILE A 122 8.25 -1.08 10.15
N MET A 123 8.73 -2.23 10.62
CA MET A 123 9.42 -3.18 9.77
C MET A 123 8.41 -4.11 9.09
N GLU A 124 8.50 -4.22 7.75
CA GLU A 124 7.76 -5.24 7.01
C GLU A 124 8.46 -6.60 7.22
N LEU A 125 7.78 -7.52 7.89
CA LEU A 125 8.23 -8.90 8.08
C LEU A 125 8.17 -9.64 6.75
N THR A 126 9.32 -10.14 6.31
CA THR A 126 9.37 -11.07 5.18
C THR A 126 8.90 -12.44 5.63
N THR A 127 7.66 -12.78 5.27
CA THR A 127 7.03 -14.05 5.63
C THR A 127 7.21 -15.07 4.50
N PHE A 128 7.49 -16.33 4.85
CA PHE A 128 7.58 -17.41 3.85
C PHE A 128 6.22 -17.72 3.21
N ARG A 129 5.12 -17.51 3.96
CA ARG A 129 3.75 -17.83 3.52
C ARG A 129 3.15 -16.75 2.62
N VAL A 130 2.54 -17.20 1.54
CA VAL A 130 1.79 -16.47 0.50
C VAL A 130 0.29 -16.59 0.78
N LEU A 131 -0.30 -15.53 1.34
CA LEU A 131 -1.73 -15.54 1.69
C LEU A 131 -2.66 -15.14 0.53
N LYS A 132 -2.11 -14.51 -0.50
CA LYS A 132 -2.85 -14.01 -1.67
C LYS A 132 -2.11 -14.40 -2.93
N ASN A 133 -2.82 -14.63 -4.05
CA ASN A 133 -2.19 -14.96 -5.33
C ASN A 133 -1.46 -13.72 -5.90
N VAL A 134 -0.24 -13.52 -5.42
CA VAL A 134 0.61 -12.34 -5.61
C VAL A 134 2.02 -12.85 -5.80
N LYS A 135 2.74 -12.27 -6.75
CA LYS A 135 4.15 -12.57 -7.01
C LYS A 135 5.02 -11.37 -6.68
N THR A 136 6.26 -11.63 -6.26
CA THR A 136 7.23 -10.56 -6.00
C THR A 136 8.02 -10.30 -7.27
N VAL A 137 7.89 -9.10 -7.82
CA VAL A 137 8.58 -8.67 -9.04
C VAL A 137 9.65 -7.65 -8.69
N GLN A 138 10.82 -7.80 -9.29
CA GLN A 138 11.89 -6.80 -9.22
C GLN A 138 11.61 -5.70 -10.24
N VAL A 139 11.22 -4.53 -9.75
CA VAL A 139 11.02 -3.35 -10.58
C VAL A 139 12.24 -2.44 -10.41
N SER A 140 12.72 -1.80 -11.48
CA SER A 140 13.73 -0.75 -11.30
C SER A 140 13.14 0.35 -10.42
N ALA A 141 13.90 0.80 -9.42
CA ALA A 141 13.57 2.02 -8.70
C ALA A 141 13.56 3.14 -9.74
N GLY A 142 12.38 3.45 -10.27
CA GLY A 142 12.21 4.61 -11.11
C GLY A 142 12.67 5.83 -10.32
N ASP A 143 13.18 6.85 -11.02
CA ASP A 143 13.50 8.11 -10.39
C ASP A 143 12.30 8.55 -9.52
N LYS A 144 12.58 8.93 -8.26
CA LYS A 144 11.61 9.45 -7.29
C LYS A 144 10.88 10.73 -7.78
N HIS A 145 10.98 11.09 -9.06
CA HIS A 145 10.45 12.30 -9.68
C HIS A 145 9.39 12.00 -10.75
N LYS A 146 9.00 10.73 -10.96
CA LYS A 146 8.00 10.36 -12.00
C LYS A 146 6.53 10.52 -11.58
N HIS A 147 6.25 10.89 -10.34
CA HIS A 147 4.91 11.33 -9.96
C HIS A 147 4.75 12.79 -10.41
N PRO A 148 3.62 13.15 -11.06
CA PRO A 148 3.41 14.53 -11.46
C PRO A 148 3.40 15.40 -10.20
N LEU A 149 4.42 16.25 -10.05
CA LEU A 149 4.45 17.29 -9.02
C LEU A 149 3.26 18.22 -9.28
N LYS A 150 2.18 18.05 -8.50
CA LYS A 150 1.13 19.06 -8.42
C LYS A 150 1.65 20.18 -7.55
N ILE A 151 2.33 21.14 -8.18
CA ILE A 151 2.76 22.37 -7.51
C ILE A 151 1.49 23.18 -7.26
N GLY A 152 0.97 23.10 -6.04
CA GLY A 152 -0.05 24.01 -5.56
C GLY A 152 0.54 25.40 -5.40
N GLY A 153 -0.14 26.40 -5.96
CA GLY A 153 0.23 27.81 -5.86
C GLY A 153 -1.01 28.68 -5.94
N ILE A 154 -0.91 29.88 -5.37
CA ILE A 154 -1.92 30.91 -5.51
C ILE A 154 -1.99 31.29 -7.00
N LYS A 155 -3.10 30.97 -7.68
CA LYS A 155 -3.30 31.33 -9.10
C LYS A 155 -3.37 32.83 -9.32
N GLU A 156 -3.75 33.60 -8.29
CA GLU A 156 -3.99 35.04 -8.37
C GLU A 156 -3.41 35.74 -7.14
N LYS A 157 -2.55 36.76 -7.30
CA LYS A 157 -1.99 37.55 -6.19
C LYS A 157 -3.05 38.46 -5.54
N ILE A 158 -4.13 37.89 -5.04
CA ILE A 158 -5.14 38.60 -4.28
C ILE A 158 -4.58 38.86 -2.89
N SER A 159 -4.53 40.14 -2.50
CA SER A 159 -4.14 40.55 -1.16
C SER A 159 -5.01 39.82 -0.11
N PRO A 160 -4.46 39.37 1.03
CA PRO A 160 -5.25 38.81 2.13
C PRO A 160 -6.38 39.72 2.61
N HIS A 161 -6.30 41.03 2.30
CA HIS A 161 -7.31 42.03 2.64
C HIS A 161 -8.44 42.17 1.60
N SER A 162 -8.36 41.47 0.48
CA SER A 162 -9.40 41.47 -0.56
C SER A 162 -10.43 40.38 -0.27
N VAL A 163 -11.25 40.61 0.75
CA VAL A 163 -12.39 39.75 1.09
C VAL A 163 -13.57 40.11 0.19
N LYS A 164 -13.75 39.38 -0.91
CA LYS A 164 -14.99 39.44 -1.68
C LYS A 164 -16.08 38.78 -0.82
N LEU A 165 -17.17 39.49 -0.53
CA LEU A 165 -18.31 39.11 0.35
C LEU A 165 -18.26 39.61 1.81
N ILE A 166 -17.62 40.74 2.12
CA ILE A 166 -17.98 41.45 3.37
C ILE A 166 -19.44 41.91 3.25
N ASN A 167 -20.31 41.35 4.08
CA ASN A 167 -21.64 41.90 4.32
C ASN A 167 -21.43 43.34 4.82
N SER A 168 -21.99 44.32 4.12
CA SER A 168 -21.94 45.74 4.48
C SER A 168 -22.74 45.97 5.77
N GLY A 169 -22.15 45.57 6.90
CA GLY A 169 -22.61 45.95 8.23
C GLY A 169 -22.28 47.41 8.51
N VAL A 170 -23.01 48.00 9.44
CA VAL A 170 -22.84 49.39 9.83
C VAL A 170 -21.53 49.53 10.61
N HIS A 171 -20.50 50.05 9.92
CA HIS A 171 -19.27 50.64 10.46
C HIS A 171 -18.03 49.75 10.60
N ASN A 172 -17.40 49.41 9.46
CA ASN A 172 -15.98 49.04 9.42
C ASN A 172 -15.19 50.17 8.71
N GLN A 173 -13.97 50.48 9.14
CA GLN A 173 -13.11 51.56 8.56
C GLN A 173 -12.89 51.42 7.05
N LEU A 174 -13.02 50.22 6.48
CA LEU A 174 -12.88 49.96 5.05
C LEU A 174 -14.12 50.38 4.21
N VAL A 175 -15.30 50.51 4.82
CA VAL A 175 -16.55 50.89 4.13
C VAL A 175 -17.06 52.28 4.49
N ASN A 176 -16.48 52.93 5.51
CA ASN A 176 -16.74 54.32 5.88
C ASN A 176 -15.44 55.02 6.22
N ASN A 177 -14.96 55.90 5.33
CA ASN A 177 -13.67 56.59 5.46
C ASN A 177 -13.68 57.73 6.51
N GLY A 178 -14.48 57.61 7.57
CA GLY A 178 -14.36 58.45 8.76
C GLY A 178 -14.86 59.89 8.66
N PHE A 179 -15.89 60.18 7.86
CA PHE A 179 -16.52 61.51 7.90
C PHE A 179 -17.76 61.52 8.79
N SER A 180 -17.56 61.73 10.10
CA SER A 180 -18.65 62.11 10.99
C SER A 180 -18.80 63.64 10.97
N ARG A 181 -20.03 64.13 10.79
CA ARG A 181 -20.34 65.57 10.81
C ARG A 181 -20.64 65.99 12.24
N GLN A 182 -20.13 67.15 12.64
CA GLN A 182 -20.45 67.74 13.94
C GLN A 182 -21.92 68.20 13.96
N THR A 183 -22.66 67.86 15.01
CA THR A 183 -24.13 67.98 15.06
C THR A 183 -24.66 69.42 15.03
N GLY A 184 -23.83 70.42 15.37
CA GLY A 184 -24.21 71.84 15.36
C GLY A 184 -24.11 72.49 13.97
N ASP A 185 -22.97 72.33 13.30
CA ASP A 185 -22.60 73.21 12.17
C ASP A 185 -22.29 72.44 10.88
N GLY A 186 -22.36 71.11 10.89
CA GLY A 186 -22.19 70.26 9.71
C GLY A 186 -20.75 70.13 9.17
N ASN A 187 -19.77 70.76 9.83
CA ASN A 187 -18.34 70.61 9.54
C ASN A 187 -17.79 69.24 9.96
N PHE A 188 -16.68 68.82 9.35
CA PHE A 188 -16.04 67.52 9.58
C PHE A 188 -14.96 67.60 10.66
N PHE A 189 -14.86 66.57 11.50
CA PHE A 189 -13.70 66.40 12.38
C PHE A 189 -12.46 66.06 11.55
N ARG A 190 -11.39 66.84 11.68
CA ARG A 190 -10.06 66.45 11.20
C ARG A 190 -9.31 65.82 12.38
N TYR A 191 -9.11 64.51 12.33
CA TYR A 191 -8.08 63.84 13.11
C TYR A 191 -6.83 63.68 12.22
#